data_AF-A0A7L0NXI7-F1
#
_entry.id   AF-A0A7L0NXI7-F1
#
_cell.length_a   1.000
_cell.length_b   1.000
_cell.length_c   1.000
_cell.angle_alpha   90.00
_cell.angle_beta   90.00
_cell.angle_gamma   90.00
#
_symmetry.space_group_name_H-M   'P 1'
#
loop_
_entity.id
_entity.type
_entity.pdbx_description
1 polymer ?
#
loop_
_entity_poly.entity_id
_entity_poly.type
_entity_poly.pdbx_seq_one_letter_code
_entity_poly.pdbx_strand_id
1 'polypeptide(L)'
;LPSLGIYQCHRLVGIVTEWMNNGSLHSLIHERQLYPELSFPLLIRILSDVVEGLHHLHSLEAFCHCSLKPSNVLLDAQYRAKISDYGLNNWRKQQLRSNLQNCIQRNYQDLVYLPPEILEGGLPSQEGDIYSFGMLCWESLSRQRPFEGQTTLLEVLTGICSSLRPDLSEKFIPSNLPERNRLLHLIALCWHQEPDCRP
;
A
#
# COMPACT_ATOMS: atom_id res chain seq x y z
N LEU A 1 -13.08 -0.39 4.75
CA LEU A 1 -13.66 -1.36 5.69
C LEU A 1 -14.48 -0.57 6.70
N PRO A 2 -15.81 -0.60 6.63
CA PRO A 2 -16.65 0.16 7.54
C PRO A 2 -16.50 -0.36 8.99
N SER A 3 -16.52 0.55 9.96
CA SER A 3 -16.59 0.17 11.37
C SER A 3 -18.02 -0.23 11.74
N LEU A 4 -18.15 -1.35 12.45
CA LEU A 4 -19.40 -1.81 13.05
C LEU A 4 -19.65 -1.18 14.41
N GLY A 5 -18.59 -0.68 15.06
CA GLY A 5 -18.70 0.02 16.33
C GLY A 5 -17.35 0.22 17.02
N ILE A 6 -17.40 0.75 18.23
CA ILE A 6 -16.24 0.94 19.10
C ILE A 6 -16.44 0.06 20.33
N TYR A 7 -15.43 -0.72 20.67
CA TYR A 7 -15.34 -1.43 21.94
C TYR A 7 -14.53 -0.59 22.92
N GLN A 8 -15.05 -0.40 24.14
CA GLN A 8 -14.33 0.27 25.21
C GLN A 8 -14.48 -0.49 26.52
N CYS A 9 -13.35 -0.91 27.09
CA CYS A 9 -13.31 -1.57 28.39
C CYS A 9 -12.06 -1.11 29.15
N HIS A 10 -12.25 -0.49 30.31
CA HIS A 10 -11.18 0.15 31.08
C HIS A 10 -10.35 1.14 30.25
N ARG A 11 -9.05 0.89 30.08
CA ARG A 11 -8.11 1.69 29.26
C ARG A 11 -7.96 1.16 27.83
N LEU A 12 -8.69 0.11 27.44
CA LEU A 12 -8.61 -0.47 26.11
C LEU A 12 -9.75 0.07 25.23
N VAL A 13 -9.38 0.64 24.09
CA VAL A 13 -10.28 1.09 23.04
C VAL A 13 -9.96 0.29 21.78
N GLY A 14 -10.98 -0.28 21.15
CA GLY A 14 -10.86 -1.04 19.91
C GLY A 14 -11.94 -0.65 18.91
N ILE A 15 -11.65 -0.85 17.63
CA ILE A 15 -12.63 -0.67 16.56
C ILE A 15 -13.11 -2.07 16.17
N VAL A 16 -14.42 -2.26 16.15
CA VAL A 16 -15.05 -3.51 15.69
C VAL A 16 -15.37 -3.36 14.21
N THR A 17 -14.97 -4.33 13.41
CA THR A 17 -15.20 -4.38 11.97
C THR A 17 -15.73 -5.76 11.58
N GLU A 18 -16.23 -5.89 10.35
CA GLU A 18 -16.53 -7.20 9.79
C GLU A 18 -15.26 -8.07 9.70
N TRP A 19 -15.42 -9.38 9.85
CA TRP A 19 -14.32 -10.31 9.75
C TRP A 19 -13.97 -10.61 8.28
N MET A 20 -12.68 -10.50 7.94
CA MET A 20 -12.17 -10.70 6.59
C MET A 20 -11.50 -12.09 6.48
N ASN A 21 -12.27 -13.07 5.99
CA ASN A 21 -11.93 -14.50 6.09
C ASN A 21 -10.60 -14.90 5.49
N ASN A 22 -10.17 -14.24 4.42
CA ASN A 22 -8.97 -14.60 3.66
C ASN A 22 -7.76 -13.73 4.04
N GLY A 23 -7.84 -13.03 5.17
CA GLY A 23 -6.74 -12.23 5.68
C GLY A 23 -6.46 -11.01 4.80
N SER A 24 -5.19 -10.79 4.46
CA SER A 24 -4.74 -9.63 3.71
C SER A 24 -4.15 -9.99 2.34
N LEU A 25 -4.12 -9.02 1.42
CA LEU A 25 -3.41 -9.14 0.16
C LEU A 25 -1.92 -9.43 0.38
N HIS A 26 -1.33 -8.93 1.48
CA HIS A 26 0.03 -9.28 1.87
C HIS A 26 0.22 -10.81 2.01
N SER A 27 -0.65 -11.48 2.78
CA SER A 27 -0.61 -12.94 2.93
C SER A 27 -0.80 -13.65 1.59
N LEU A 28 -1.77 -13.21 0.79
CA LEU A 28 -2.04 -13.79 -0.53
C LEU A 28 -0.82 -13.72 -1.47
N ILE A 29 -0.06 -12.61 -1.43
CA ILE A 29 1.12 -12.40 -2.26
C ILE A 29 2.31 -13.23 -1.78
N HIS A 30 2.58 -13.24 -0.47
CA HIS A 30 3.86 -13.71 0.07
C HIS A 30 3.84 -15.11 0.67
N GLU A 31 2.68 -15.63 1.09
CA GLU A 31 2.55 -17.00 1.63
C GLU A 31 2.46 -18.02 0.49
N ARG A 32 3.53 -18.11 -0.31
CA ARG A 32 3.59 -18.94 -1.53
C ARG A 32 3.41 -20.44 -1.30
N GLN A 33 3.56 -20.91 -0.06
CA GLN A 33 3.25 -22.30 0.29
C GLN A 33 1.73 -22.56 0.29
N LEU A 34 0.94 -21.58 0.75
CA LEU A 34 -0.53 -21.65 0.72
C LEU A 34 -1.08 -21.21 -0.64
N TYR A 35 -0.44 -20.23 -1.27
CA TYR A 35 -0.84 -19.65 -2.54
C TYR A 35 0.28 -19.76 -3.58
N PRO A 36 0.59 -20.96 -4.10
CA PRO A 36 1.70 -21.16 -5.03
C PRO A 36 1.51 -20.35 -6.32
N GLU A 37 0.28 -20.24 -6.78
CA GLU A 37 -0.09 -19.46 -7.96
C GLU A 37 -1.13 -18.40 -7.59
N LEU A 38 -1.03 -17.24 -8.22
CA LEU A 38 -2.01 -16.16 -8.09
C LEU A 38 -2.61 -15.87 -9.46
N SER A 39 -3.89 -16.16 -9.61
CA SER A 39 -4.63 -15.94 -10.86
C SER A 39 -4.66 -14.46 -11.22
N PHE A 40 -4.26 -14.12 -12.45
CA PHE A 40 -4.26 -12.74 -12.92
C PHE A 40 -5.65 -12.06 -12.88
N PRO A 41 -6.74 -12.68 -13.35
CA PRO A 41 -8.09 -12.12 -13.18
C PRO A 41 -8.47 -11.83 -11.73
N LEU A 42 -8.08 -12.70 -10.79
CA LEU A 42 -8.33 -12.49 -9.37
C LEU A 42 -7.57 -11.25 -8.87
N LEU A 43 -6.29 -11.14 -9.24
CA LEU A 43 -5.46 -10.01 -8.85
C LEU A 43 -6.01 -8.68 -9.40
N ILE A 44 -6.37 -8.63 -10.70
CA ILE A 44 -6.97 -7.43 -11.29
C ILE A 44 -8.25 -7.04 -10.56
N ARG A 45 -9.12 -8.00 -10.24
CA ARG A 45 -10.34 -7.73 -9.47
C ARG A 45 -10.03 -7.14 -8.09
N ILE A 46 -9.03 -7.66 -7.38
CA ILE A 46 -8.62 -7.13 -6.08
C ILE A 46 -8.09 -5.69 -6.23
N LEU A 47 -7.26 -5.41 -7.24
CA LEU A 47 -6.74 -4.07 -7.49
C LEU A 47 -7.85 -3.09 -7.87
N SER A 48 -8.86 -3.52 -8.65
CA SER A 48 -10.05 -2.74 -8.94
C SER A 48 -10.83 -2.40 -7.67
N ASP A 49 -11.05 -3.37 -6.77
CA ASP A 49 -11.73 -3.13 -5.49
C ASP A 49 -10.98 -2.12 -4.60
N VAL A 50 -9.64 -2.14 -4.65
CA VAL A 50 -8.81 -1.14 -3.95
C VAL A 50 -9.04 0.26 -4.51
N VAL A 51 -9.04 0.41 -5.84
CA VAL A 51 -9.28 1.71 -6.50
C VAL A 51 -10.70 2.21 -6.25
N GLU A 52 -11.71 1.34 -6.28
CA GLU A 52 -13.09 1.70 -5.92
C GLU A 52 -13.17 2.20 -4.47
N GLY A 53 -12.47 1.53 -3.55
CA GLY A 53 -12.36 1.97 -2.16
C GLY A 53 -11.67 3.33 -2.00
N LEU A 54 -10.56 3.55 -2.72
CA LEU A 54 -9.86 4.85 -2.72
C LEU A 54 -10.73 5.94 -3.31
N HIS A 55 -11.36 5.70 -4.46
CA HIS A 55 -12.27 6.64 -5.11
C HIS A 55 -13.41 7.04 -4.16
N HIS A 56 -14.00 6.06 -3.46
CA HIS A 56 -15.00 6.35 -2.44
C HIS A 56 -14.43 7.23 -1.32
N LEU A 57 -13.27 6.92 -0.75
CA LEU A 57 -12.64 7.75 0.29
C LEU A 57 -12.34 9.17 -0.20
N HIS A 58 -11.79 9.31 -1.40
CA HIS A 58 -11.42 10.58 -2.01
C HIS A 58 -12.64 11.45 -2.32
N SER A 59 -13.81 10.83 -2.57
CA SER A 59 -15.07 11.55 -2.76
C SER A 59 -15.64 12.20 -1.49
N LEU A 60 -15.18 11.78 -0.29
CA LEU A 60 -15.71 12.26 0.99
C LEU A 60 -15.11 13.59 1.49
N GLU A 61 -14.44 14.35 0.61
CA GLU A 61 -13.70 15.61 0.84
C GLU A 61 -12.70 15.57 2.04
N ALA A 62 -11.44 15.93 1.79
CA ALA A 62 -10.35 15.95 2.78
C ALA A 62 -9.92 14.60 3.40
N PHE A 63 -10.46 13.47 2.93
CA PHE A 63 -10.01 12.14 3.35
C PHE A 63 -8.98 11.56 2.37
N CYS A 64 -7.81 11.23 2.90
CA CYS A 64 -6.83 10.32 2.30
C CYS A 64 -6.67 9.10 3.20
N HIS A 65 -6.33 7.95 2.59
CA HIS A 65 -6.03 6.73 3.32
C HIS A 65 -4.69 6.83 4.05
N CYS A 66 -3.68 7.37 3.37
CA CYS A 66 -2.38 7.78 3.88
C CYS A 66 -1.56 6.65 4.52
N SER A 67 -1.87 5.42 4.10
CA SER A 67 -1.29 4.20 4.64
C SER A 67 -1.61 2.95 3.81
N LEU A 68 -1.90 3.15 2.53
CA LEU A 68 -2.25 2.04 1.66
C LEU A 68 -1.02 1.16 1.43
N LYS A 69 -1.18 -0.14 1.66
CA LYS A 69 -0.17 -1.18 1.49
C LYS A 69 -0.87 -2.55 1.49
N PRO A 70 -0.25 -3.64 1.02
CA PRO A 70 -0.94 -4.93 0.92
C PRO A 70 -1.48 -5.49 2.25
N SER A 71 -0.86 -5.17 3.39
CA SER A 71 -1.37 -5.63 4.70
C SER A 71 -2.62 -4.88 5.15
N ASN A 72 -2.90 -3.72 4.56
CA ASN A 72 -4.09 -2.90 4.80
C ASN A 72 -5.18 -3.12 3.73
N VAL A 73 -5.00 -4.12 2.86
CA VAL A 73 -6.02 -4.57 1.91
C VAL A 73 -6.50 -5.94 2.38
N LEU A 74 -7.69 -5.99 2.95
CA LEU A 74 -8.25 -7.20 3.54
C LEU A 74 -9.21 -7.88 2.57
N LEU A 75 -9.32 -9.21 2.67
CA LEU A 75 -10.01 -10.07 1.71
C LEU A 75 -11.14 -10.84 2.40
N ASP A 76 -12.36 -10.68 1.91
CA ASP A 76 -13.52 -11.42 2.42
C ASP A 76 -13.53 -12.87 1.90
N ALA A 77 -14.55 -13.65 2.26
CA ALA A 77 -14.69 -15.05 1.84
C ALA A 77 -14.72 -15.26 0.32
N GLN A 78 -15.06 -14.25 -0.48
CA GLN A 78 -15.10 -14.29 -1.95
C GLN A 78 -13.87 -13.62 -2.59
N TYR A 79 -12.86 -13.27 -1.79
CA TYR A 79 -11.69 -12.49 -2.19
C TYR A 79 -12.04 -11.13 -2.81
N ARG A 80 -13.11 -10.48 -2.31
CA ARG A 80 -13.34 -9.06 -2.55
C ARG A 80 -12.47 -8.27 -1.59
N ALA A 81 -11.87 -7.21 -2.11
CA ALA A 81 -10.94 -6.40 -1.33
C ALA A 81 -11.66 -5.27 -0.58
N LYS A 82 -11.23 -4.99 0.64
CA LYS A 82 -11.62 -3.79 1.40
C LYS A 82 -10.38 -3.18 2.02
N ILE A 83 -10.15 -1.89 1.77
CA ILE A 83 -9.05 -1.13 2.38
C ILE A 83 -9.35 -0.84 3.87
N SER A 84 -8.36 -0.96 4.75
CA SER A 84 -8.47 -0.78 6.21
C SER A 84 -7.48 0.24 6.76
N ASP A 85 -7.66 0.66 8.02
CA ASP A 85 -6.74 1.55 8.74
C ASP A 85 -6.51 2.94 8.13
N TYR A 86 -7.47 3.41 7.35
CA TYR A 86 -7.56 4.80 6.88
C TYR A 86 -7.90 5.76 8.03
N GLY A 87 -7.57 7.04 7.89
CA GLY A 87 -7.94 8.08 8.86
C GLY A 87 -7.10 8.11 10.15
N LEU A 88 -6.10 7.23 10.29
CA LEU A 88 -5.19 7.19 11.45
C LEU A 88 -3.99 8.16 11.30
N ASN A 89 -4.13 9.22 10.49
CA ASN A 89 -3.04 10.06 10.01
C ASN A 89 -2.30 10.79 11.14
N ASN A 90 -3.02 11.33 12.12
CA ASN A 90 -2.42 12.05 13.24
C ASN A 90 -1.67 11.11 14.20
N TRP A 91 -2.25 9.94 14.48
CA TRP A 91 -1.62 8.90 15.29
C TRP A 91 -0.35 8.38 14.62
N ARG A 92 -0.40 8.16 13.29
CA ARG A 92 0.75 7.75 12.49
C ARG A 92 1.83 8.83 12.40
N LYS A 93 1.49 10.11 12.24
CA LYS A 93 2.48 11.20 12.27
C LYS A 93 3.25 11.24 13.60
N GLN A 94 2.57 11.03 14.72
CA GLN A 94 3.21 10.94 16.03
C GLN A 94 4.13 9.72 16.13
N GLN A 95 3.67 8.55 15.66
CA GLN A 95 4.47 7.33 15.58
C GLN A 95 5.70 7.47 14.67
N LEU A 96 5.55 8.05 13.47
CA LEU A 96 6.66 8.32 12.54
C LEU A 96 7.73 9.19 13.18
N ARG A 97 7.34 10.29 13.84
CA ARG A 97 8.28 11.18 14.55
C ARG A 97 9.00 10.47 15.70
N SER A 98 8.29 9.69 16.50
CA SER A 98 8.90 8.92 17.59
C SER A 98 9.79 7.78 17.09
N ASN A 99 9.44 7.17 15.96
CA ASN A 99 10.13 6.00 15.41
C ASN A 99 11.38 6.41 14.61
N LEU A 100 11.36 7.54 13.90
CA LEU A 100 12.55 8.11 13.27
C LEU A 100 13.60 8.53 14.31
N GLN A 101 13.18 8.91 15.52
CA GLN A 101 14.09 9.23 16.63
C GLN A 101 14.70 8.01 17.32
N ASN A 102 14.05 6.83 17.25
CA ASN A 102 14.43 5.69 18.08
C ASN A 102 15.05 4.48 17.33
N CYS A 103 15.08 4.44 15.99
CA CYS A 103 15.76 3.38 15.22
C CYS A 103 15.53 1.92 15.69
N ILE A 104 14.36 1.57 16.26
CA ILE A 104 14.07 0.20 16.71
C ILE A 104 13.42 -0.60 15.57
N GLN A 105 14.27 -1.43 14.97
CA GLN A 105 14.23 -2.22 13.71
C GLN A 105 12.94 -2.87 13.16
N ARG A 106 11.73 -2.82 13.75
CA ARG A 106 10.70 -3.81 13.38
C ARG A 106 9.60 -3.41 12.37
N ASN A 107 9.35 -2.13 12.09
CA ASN A 107 8.21 -1.73 11.22
C ASN A 107 8.55 -0.73 10.10
N TYR A 108 9.83 -0.54 9.76
CA TYR A 108 10.22 0.50 8.80
C TYR A 108 10.04 0.12 7.33
N GLN A 109 9.80 -1.15 7.02
CA GLN A 109 9.57 -1.60 5.64
C GLN A 109 8.31 -0.97 5.03
N ASP A 110 7.37 -0.52 5.85
CA ASP A 110 6.17 0.17 5.38
C ASP A 110 6.44 1.61 4.89
N LEU A 111 7.62 2.17 5.17
CA LEU A 111 7.93 3.54 4.73
C LEU A 111 8.11 3.64 3.21
N VAL A 112 8.37 2.52 2.53
CA VAL A 112 8.56 2.50 1.07
C VAL A 112 7.26 2.78 0.30
N TYR A 113 6.10 2.61 0.93
CA TYR A 113 4.80 2.96 0.33
C TYR A 113 4.47 4.44 0.52
N LEU A 114 5.20 5.17 1.37
CA LEU A 114 4.99 6.60 1.55
C LEU A 114 5.56 7.34 0.33
N PRO A 115 4.82 8.33 -0.19
CA PRO A 115 5.29 9.13 -1.31
C PRO A 115 6.43 10.07 -0.87
N PRO A 116 7.27 10.52 -1.80
CA PRO A 116 8.47 11.33 -1.50
C PRO A 116 8.15 12.59 -0.69
N GLU A 117 7.07 13.31 -1.05
CA GLU A 117 6.66 14.53 -0.36
C GLU A 117 6.29 14.29 1.12
N ILE A 118 5.84 13.09 1.49
CA ILE A 118 5.53 12.73 2.88
C ILE A 118 6.80 12.37 3.64
N LEU A 119 7.74 11.68 2.99
CA LEU A 119 9.06 11.38 3.57
C LEU A 119 9.83 12.68 3.89
N GLU A 120 9.63 13.72 3.09
CA GLU A 120 10.21 15.05 3.26
C GLU A 120 9.46 15.94 4.27
N GLY A 121 8.39 15.42 4.89
CA GLY A 121 7.64 16.11 5.94
C GLY A 121 6.47 16.96 5.45
N GLY A 122 6.05 16.78 4.20
CA GLY A 122 4.87 17.39 3.61
C GLY A 122 3.55 16.92 4.23
N LEU A 123 2.46 17.41 3.63
CA LEU A 123 1.11 17.10 4.10
C LEU A 123 0.49 15.92 3.31
N PRO A 124 -0.28 15.06 3.99
CA PRO A 124 -0.99 13.97 3.32
C PRO A 124 -1.97 14.49 2.27
N SER A 125 -2.03 13.82 1.11
CA SER A 125 -2.85 14.19 -0.04
C SER A 125 -3.45 12.95 -0.72
N GLN A 126 -4.39 13.16 -1.64
CA GLN A 126 -5.01 12.06 -2.40
C GLN A 126 -4.01 11.45 -3.40
N GLU A 127 -3.19 12.29 -4.01
CA GLU A 127 -2.10 11.92 -4.91
C GLU A 127 -1.04 11.07 -4.18
N GLY A 128 -0.88 11.26 -2.87
CA GLY A 128 -0.06 10.40 -2.03
C GLY A 128 -0.60 8.97 -1.93
N ASP A 129 -1.92 8.77 -1.90
CA ASP A 129 -2.54 7.44 -1.95
C ASP A 129 -2.33 6.78 -3.31
N ILE A 130 -2.35 7.57 -4.40
CA ILE A 130 -2.10 7.08 -5.75
C ILE A 130 -0.66 6.56 -5.90
N TYR A 131 0.32 7.23 -5.28
CA TYR A 131 1.68 6.71 -5.18
C TYR A 131 1.72 5.36 -4.46
N SER A 132 1.09 5.26 -3.29
CA SER A 132 1.02 4.02 -2.52
C SER A 132 0.33 2.90 -3.32
N PHE A 133 -0.68 3.23 -4.12
CA PHE A 133 -1.35 2.30 -5.03
C PHE A 133 -0.42 1.79 -6.14
N GLY A 134 0.45 2.64 -6.70
CA GLY A 134 1.48 2.22 -7.66
C GLY A 134 2.45 1.19 -7.05
N MET A 135 2.93 1.45 -5.83
CA MET A 135 3.78 0.52 -5.08
C MET A 135 3.08 -0.81 -4.79
N LEU A 136 1.80 -0.75 -4.40
CA LEU A 136 0.95 -1.92 -4.16
C LEU A 136 0.75 -2.76 -5.43
N CYS A 137 0.46 -2.12 -6.57
CA CYS A 137 0.36 -2.77 -7.87
C CYS A 137 1.65 -3.51 -8.23
N TRP A 138 2.80 -2.83 -8.07
CA TRP A 138 4.10 -3.42 -8.36
C TRP A 138 4.36 -4.68 -7.52
N GLU A 139 4.19 -4.61 -6.19
CA GLU A 139 4.40 -5.74 -5.29
C GLU A 139 3.43 -6.89 -5.58
N SER A 140 2.20 -6.57 -5.99
CA SER A 140 1.21 -7.59 -6.32
C SER A 140 1.56 -8.36 -7.61
N LEU A 141 2.06 -7.65 -8.63
CA LEU A 141 2.46 -8.26 -9.90
C LEU A 141 3.79 -9.01 -9.80
N SER A 142 4.76 -8.47 -9.07
CA SER A 142 6.09 -9.08 -8.90
C SER A 142 6.10 -10.20 -7.85
N ARG A 143 5.13 -10.18 -6.94
CA ARG A 143 5.09 -10.94 -5.70
C ARG A 143 6.39 -10.83 -4.88
N GLN A 144 7.06 -9.69 -4.96
CA GLN A 144 8.33 -9.41 -4.27
C GLN A 144 8.19 -8.17 -3.39
N ARG A 145 8.98 -8.12 -2.30
CA ARG A 145 8.99 -6.92 -1.46
C ARG A 145 9.65 -5.76 -2.21
N PRO A 146 9.08 -4.54 -2.17
CA PRO A 146 9.74 -3.39 -2.77
C PRO A 146 11.13 -3.19 -2.18
N PHE A 147 12.13 -3.02 -3.05
CA PHE A 147 13.53 -2.80 -2.68
C PHE A 147 14.17 -3.95 -1.87
N GLU A 148 13.66 -5.18 -2.01
CA GLU A 148 14.24 -6.36 -1.37
C GLU A 148 15.71 -6.56 -1.77
N GLY A 149 16.56 -6.84 -0.78
CA GLY A 149 18.00 -7.05 -0.98
C GLY A 149 18.83 -5.78 -1.21
N GLN A 150 18.24 -4.58 -1.07
CA GLN A 150 18.99 -3.31 -1.09
C GLN A 150 19.69 -3.03 0.25
N THR A 151 20.59 -2.05 0.22
CA THR A 151 21.56 -1.67 1.27
C THR A 151 20.93 -1.37 2.63
N THR A 152 20.49 -0.13 2.84
CA THR A 152 19.91 0.33 4.10
C THR A 152 18.60 1.04 3.81
N LEU A 153 17.67 0.98 4.76
CA LEU A 153 16.41 1.70 4.64
C LEU A 153 16.62 3.20 4.35
N LEU A 154 17.61 3.83 5.01
CA LEU A 154 17.87 5.26 4.82
C LEU A 154 18.26 5.56 3.36
N GLU A 155 19.09 4.73 2.75
CA GLU A 155 19.46 4.86 1.34
C GLU A 155 18.26 4.65 0.42
N VAL A 156 17.40 3.66 0.70
CA VAL A 156 16.16 3.45 -0.05
C VAL A 156 15.25 4.67 0.02
N LEU A 157 15.01 5.22 1.22
CA LEU A 157 14.14 6.38 1.40
C LEU A 157 14.73 7.63 0.75
N THR A 158 16.03 7.87 0.92
CA THR A 158 16.74 8.98 0.25
C THR A 158 16.68 8.83 -1.28
N GLY A 159 16.81 7.59 -1.76
CA GLY A 159 16.63 7.24 -3.15
C GLY A 159 15.22 7.56 -3.63
N ILE A 160 14.18 7.20 -2.88
CA ILE A 160 12.77 7.47 -3.25
C ILE A 160 12.53 8.97 -3.42
N CYS A 161 13.04 9.78 -2.50
CA CYS A 161 13.05 11.25 -2.62
C CYS A 161 13.79 11.73 -3.88
N SER A 162 14.79 10.97 -4.34
CA SER A 162 15.55 11.20 -5.56
C SER A 162 15.04 10.39 -6.77
N SER A 163 13.75 10.08 -6.83
CA SER A 163 13.09 9.34 -7.93
C SER A 163 13.47 7.85 -8.09
N LEU A 164 14.08 7.22 -7.10
CA LEU A 164 14.25 5.76 -7.09
C LEU A 164 12.89 5.07 -7.06
N ARG A 165 12.70 4.09 -7.94
CA ARG A 165 11.49 3.25 -8.01
C ARG A 165 11.87 1.78 -8.16
N PRO A 166 10.96 0.85 -7.82
CA PRO A 166 11.15 -0.57 -8.10
C PRO A 166 11.32 -0.86 -9.60
N ASP A 167 12.10 -1.88 -9.93
CA ASP A 167 12.42 -2.26 -11.31
C ASP A 167 11.20 -2.88 -12.02
N LEU A 168 10.88 -2.37 -13.22
CA LEU A 168 9.78 -2.81 -14.08
C LEU A 168 10.21 -3.82 -15.16
N SER A 169 11.46 -4.28 -15.12
CA SER A 169 12.01 -5.26 -16.06
C SER A 169 11.34 -6.64 -15.96
N GLU A 170 11.58 -7.48 -16.97
CA GLU A 170 11.05 -8.86 -17.02
C GLU A 170 11.54 -9.75 -15.88
N LYS A 171 12.62 -9.35 -15.20
CA LYS A 171 13.12 -10.03 -13.98
C LYS A 171 12.09 -10.02 -12.85
N PHE A 172 11.34 -8.92 -12.72
CA PHE A 172 10.37 -8.74 -11.65
C PHE A 172 8.94 -8.92 -12.13
N ILE A 173 8.62 -8.44 -13.34
CA ILE A 173 7.27 -8.51 -13.91
C ILE A 173 7.33 -9.29 -15.24
N PRO A 174 6.89 -10.56 -15.25
CA PRO A 174 7.03 -11.46 -16.40
C PRO A 174 6.47 -10.90 -17.71
N SER A 175 7.10 -11.22 -18.83
CA SER A 175 6.70 -10.75 -20.17
C SER A 175 5.39 -11.35 -20.68
N ASN A 176 5.00 -12.51 -20.16
CA ASN A 176 3.73 -13.18 -20.47
C ASN A 176 2.53 -12.64 -19.69
N LEU A 177 2.70 -11.60 -18.87
CA LEU A 177 1.61 -10.95 -18.15
C LEU A 177 0.61 -10.30 -19.14
N PRO A 178 -0.71 -10.56 -19.05
CA PRO A 178 -1.68 -9.89 -19.91
C PRO A 178 -1.67 -8.38 -19.70
N GLU A 179 -1.79 -7.62 -20.80
CA GLU A 179 -1.82 -6.14 -20.78
C GLU A 179 -0.58 -5.50 -20.10
N ARG A 180 0.55 -6.22 -20.03
CA ARG A 180 1.77 -5.83 -19.31
C ARG A 180 2.13 -4.36 -19.50
N ASN A 181 2.27 -3.91 -20.76
CA ASN A 181 2.72 -2.55 -21.05
C ASN A 181 1.76 -1.48 -20.50
N ARG A 182 0.45 -1.72 -20.53
CA ARG A 182 -0.54 -0.81 -19.94
C ARG A 182 -0.42 -0.76 -18.42
N LEU A 183 -0.23 -1.90 -17.78
CA LEU A 183 -0.04 -1.99 -16.33
C LEU A 183 1.27 -1.32 -15.88
N LEU A 184 2.37 -1.55 -16.59
CA LEU A 184 3.65 -0.89 -16.28
C LEU A 184 3.55 0.63 -16.45
N HIS A 185 2.86 1.08 -17.50
CA HIS A 185 2.62 2.50 -17.71
C HIS A 185 1.77 3.11 -16.60
N LEU A 186 0.69 2.43 -16.18
CA LEU A 186 -0.15 2.87 -15.07
C LEU A 186 0.65 2.97 -13.76
N ILE A 187 1.44 1.94 -13.43
CA ILE A 187 2.32 1.94 -12.25
C ILE A 187 3.28 3.12 -12.30
N ALA A 188 3.88 3.37 -13.47
CA ALA A 188 4.80 4.49 -13.67
C ALA A 188 4.16 5.86 -13.47
N LEU A 189 2.91 6.03 -13.91
CA LEU A 189 2.12 7.24 -13.67
C LEU A 189 1.76 7.38 -12.18
N CYS A 190 1.32 6.30 -11.54
CA CYS A 190 0.89 6.32 -10.15
C CYS A 190 2.00 6.80 -9.19
N TRP A 191 3.24 6.34 -9.39
CA TRP A 191 4.36 6.70 -8.51
C TRP A 191 5.22 7.85 -9.04
N HIS A 192 4.68 8.70 -9.93
CA HIS A 192 5.40 9.85 -10.45
C HIS A 192 5.95 10.72 -9.31
N GLN A 193 7.13 11.33 -9.50
CA GLN A 193 7.80 12.13 -8.47
C GLN A 193 6.90 13.29 -8.03
N GLU A 194 6.48 14.12 -8.97
CA GLU A 194 5.54 15.21 -8.73
C GLU A 194 4.12 14.68 -8.49
N PRO A 195 3.47 15.03 -7.36
CA PRO A 195 2.11 14.59 -7.03
C PRO A 195 1.07 14.95 -8.10
N ASP A 196 1.12 16.17 -8.64
CA ASP A 196 0.15 16.67 -9.63
C ASP A 196 0.22 15.96 -10.99
N CYS A 197 1.25 15.16 -11.23
CA CYS A 197 1.39 14.33 -12.43
C CYS A 197 0.86 12.91 -12.25
N ARG A 198 0.38 12.56 -11.04
CA ARG A 198 -0.25 11.27 -10.76
C ARG A 198 -1.72 11.32 -11.22
N PRO A 199 -2.27 10.20 -11.71
CA PRO A 199 -3.62 10.14 -12.28
C PRO A 199 -4.73 10.24 -11.22
#